data_AF-A0A2T5BNN5-F1
#
_entry.id   AF-A0A2T5BNN5-F1
#
_cell.length_a   1.000
_cell.length_b   1.000
_cell.length_c   1.000
_cell.angle_alpha   90.00
_cell.angle_beta   90.00
_cell.angle_gamma   90.00
#
_symmetry.space_group_name_H-M   'P 1'
#
loop_
_entity.id
_entity.type
_entity.pdbx_description
1 polymer ?
#
loop_
_entity_poly.entity_id
_entity_poly.type
_entity_poly.pdbx_seq_one_letter_code
_entity_poly.pdbx_strand_id
1 'polypeptide(L)'
;MSDSAKIDKNNDTVPKRILAWSENRPLWQRDVLRRIVLSGYPDEEAFEELLALCKKEHGDQTVTLAAKPLSKDHLPVDPGAGESISLSSIANVAGVNQLATGQTLNFEESGLTIVYGQNGTGKSGYTRILKKACRSRHAGEIMPDVYSASPTRTAKADLKITRTSGAAETVAWEDDGEPAEMLSAITVFDRDAASVHVQKKNEVWFRPFGLDIPDDLAGVCQEIKARLTTEKETLEQKRNSVFDNPIWSSRSALGKALSSLRHDTDVAAVTPKTAFSNADEARLVKLQSDLAKDPAVAAQAQRNYAAQLDQLETYLKRIEQTLNDEALQALHATKKGADDMRMAANTAAHDAFSGLALEGVGETVWRTLWESARSYSQVAKEAGTAFPPSAGDICVLCHQEIDELTAARMLGFEDFIKKDTEASMRRDDK
;
A
#
# COMPACT_ATOMS: atom_id res chain seq x y z
N MET A 1 61.16 -23.69 -26.40
CA MET A 1 61.38 -24.29 -25.06
C MET A 1 60.07 -24.12 -24.30
N SER A 2 59.12 -25.01 -24.58
CA SER A 2 58.84 -26.23 -23.78
C SER A 2 58.13 -25.87 -22.48
N ASP A 3 56.81 -25.81 -22.55
CA ASP A 3 55.94 -26.48 -21.57
C ASP A 3 54.56 -26.67 -22.20
N SER A 4 54.52 -27.56 -23.20
CA SER A 4 53.28 -28.23 -23.57
C SER A 4 53.00 -29.26 -22.47
N ALA A 5 52.19 -28.88 -21.48
CA ALA A 5 51.61 -29.83 -20.54
C ALA A 5 50.93 -30.93 -21.37
N LYS A 6 51.50 -32.14 -21.32
CA LYS A 6 50.86 -33.36 -21.79
C LYS A 6 49.58 -33.49 -20.97
N ILE A 7 48.45 -33.10 -21.56
CA ILE A 7 47.14 -33.51 -21.09
C ILE A 7 47.12 -35.02 -21.32
N ASP A 8 47.19 -35.80 -20.24
CA ASP A 8 46.91 -37.23 -20.25
C ASP A 8 45.50 -37.44 -20.81
N LYS A 9 45.42 -37.71 -22.12
CA LYS A 9 44.17 -38.00 -22.85
C LYS A 9 43.50 -39.32 -22.43
N ASN A 10 44.01 -40.00 -21.40
CA ASN A 10 43.69 -41.39 -21.08
C ASN A 10 42.69 -41.57 -19.92
N ASN A 11 42.07 -40.51 -19.38
CA ASN A 11 41.19 -40.63 -18.21
C ASN A 11 39.93 -39.72 -18.23
N ASP A 12 39.62 -39.10 -19.38
CA ASP A 12 38.59 -38.05 -19.52
C ASP A 12 37.23 -38.61 -19.98
N THR A 13 36.55 -39.36 -19.09
CA THR A 13 35.21 -39.90 -19.40
C THR A 13 34.12 -38.84 -19.17
N VAL A 14 33.03 -38.92 -19.93
CA VAL A 14 31.87 -38.00 -19.79
C VAL A 14 31.36 -37.92 -18.33
N PRO A 15 31.20 -39.03 -17.58
CA PRO A 15 30.80 -38.97 -16.18
C PRO A 15 31.80 -38.26 -15.26
N LYS A 16 33.11 -38.42 -15.48
CA LYS A 16 34.16 -37.70 -14.72
C LYS A 16 34.09 -36.19 -14.99
N ARG A 17 33.84 -35.78 -16.23
CA ARG A 17 33.62 -34.36 -16.59
C ARG A 17 32.37 -33.78 -15.94
N ILE A 18 31.29 -34.55 -15.85
CA ILE A 18 30.04 -34.14 -15.18
C ILE A 18 30.25 -33.97 -13.68
N LEU A 19 30.97 -34.89 -13.03
CA LEU A 19 31.31 -34.75 -11.61
C LEU A 19 32.13 -33.48 -11.36
N ALA A 20 33.20 -33.25 -12.12
CA ALA A 20 34.01 -32.04 -12.00
C ALA A 20 33.18 -30.77 -12.25
N TRP A 21 32.27 -30.79 -13.23
CA TRP A 21 31.34 -29.69 -13.49
C TRP A 21 30.32 -29.48 -12.35
N SER A 22 29.89 -30.55 -11.68
CA SER A 22 28.91 -30.50 -10.60
C SER A 22 29.43 -29.81 -9.34
N GLU A 23 30.75 -29.77 -9.12
CA GLU A 23 31.35 -29.16 -7.92
C GLU A 23 31.04 -27.67 -7.78
N ASN A 24 30.82 -26.97 -8.91
CA ASN A 24 30.47 -25.55 -8.94
C ASN A 24 28.94 -25.29 -8.92
N ARG A 25 28.13 -26.30 -8.56
CA ARG A 25 26.67 -26.20 -8.55
C ARG A 25 26.12 -26.23 -7.11
N PRO A 26 24.93 -25.61 -6.88
CA PRO A 26 24.17 -25.74 -5.64
C PRO A 26 24.05 -27.19 -5.16
N LEU A 27 24.01 -27.38 -3.84
CA LEU A 27 23.98 -28.73 -3.26
C LEU A 27 22.73 -29.51 -3.68
N TRP A 28 21.58 -28.85 -3.78
CA TRP A 28 20.36 -29.49 -4.28
C TRP A 28 20.53 -29.97 -5.73
N GLN A 29 21.19 -29.22 -6.60
CA GLN A 29 21.45 -29.63 -8.00
C GLN A 29 22.43 -30.80 -8.07
N ARG A 30 23.39 -30.86 -7.14
CA ARG A 30 24.31 -32.01 -7.03
C ARG A 30 23.57 -33.27 -6.57
N ASP A 31 22.54 -33.15 -5.73
CA ASP A 31 21.66 -34.27 -5.38
C ASP A 31 20.77 -34.68 -6.55
N VAL A 32 20.25 -33.73 -7.36
CA VAL A 32 19.58 -34.04 -8.64
C VAL A 32 20.49 -34.87 -9.53
N LEU A 33 21.73 -34.42 -9.73
CA LEU A 33 22.70 -35.14 -10.57
C LEU A 33 22.98 -36.55 -10.04
N ARG A 34 23.10 -36.72 -8.72
CA ARG A 34 23.22 -38.05 -8.09
C ARG A 34 22.02 -38.93 -8.41
N ARG A 35 20.79 -38.43 -8.27
CA ARG A 35 19.55 -39.18 -8.58
C ARG A 35 19.47 -39.55 -10.06
N ILE A 36 19.81 -38.61 -10.95
CA ILE A 36 19.85 -38.86 -12.40
C ILE A 36 20.87 -39.97 -12.74
N VAL A 37 22.06 -39.93 -12.14
CA VAL A 37 23.10 -40.95 -12.37
C VAL A 37 22.68 -42.33 -11.87
N LEU A 38 22.03 -42.42 -10.71
CA LEU A 38 21.66 -43.69 -10.07
C LEU A 38 20.35 -44.29 -10.61
N SER A 39 19.34 -43.46 -10.84
CA SER A 39 17.94 -43.88 -11.04
C SER A 39 17.30 -43.27 -12.28
N GLY A 40 17.99 -42.39 -13.00
CA GLY A 40 17.44 -41.68 -14.16
C GLY A 40 16.58 -40.48 -13.77
N TYR A 41 15.69 -40.06 -14.68
CA TYR A 41 14.86 -38.88 -14.47
C TYR A 41 13.99 -39.02 -13.20
N PRO A 42 13.96 -38.02 -12.30
CA PRO A 42 13.21 -38.10 -11.04
C PRO A 42 11.72 -38.39 -11.24
N ASP A 43 11.13 -39.15 -10.31
CA ASP A 43 9.69 -39.33 -10.17
C ASP A 43 9.07 -38.24 -9.28
N GLU A 44 7.75 -38.30 -9.07
CA GLU A 44 7.01 -37.28 -8.34
C GLU A 44 7.45 -37.13 -6.87
N GLU A 45 7.75 -38.25 -6.20
CA GLU A 45 8.25 -38.25 -4.83
C GLU A 45 9.64 -37.59 -4.76
N ALA A 46 10.53 -37.94 -5.69
CA ALA A 46 11.83 -37.28 -5.81
C ALA A 46 11.70 -35.79 -6.15
N PHE A 47 10.72 -35.37 -6.96
CA PHE A 47 10.48 -33.96 -7.26
C PHE A 47 10.10 -33.15 -6.04
N GLU A 48 9.24 -33.68 -5.16
CA GLU A 48 8.86 -33.02 -3.91
C GLU A 48 10.05 -32.86 -2.96
N GLU A 49 10.89 -33.89 -2.83
CA GLU A 49 12.13 -33.81 -2.06
C GLU A 49 13.11 -32.78 -2.63
N LEU A 50 13.29 -32.76 -3.94
CA LEU A 50 14.17 -31.81 -4.63
C LEU A 50 13.67 -30.37 -4.51
N LEU A 51 12.36 -30.16 -4.57
CA LEU A 51 11.73 -28.86 -4.33
C LEU A 51 12.00 -28.38 -2.89
N ALA A 52 11.84 -29.27 -1.90
CA ALA A 52 12.14 -28.96 -0.50
C ALA A 52 13.64 -28.60 -0.30
N LEU A 53 14.55 -29.35 -0.90
CA LEU A 53 15.99 -29.05 -0.86
C LEU A 53 16.32 -27.71 -1.51
N CYS A 54 15.69 -27.39 -2.65
CA CYS A 54 15.86 -26.10 -3.31
C CYS A 54 15.40 -24.94 -2.41
N LYS A 55 14.25 -25.06 -1.74
CA LYS A 55 13.75 -24.07 -0.77
C LYS A 55 14.68 -23.92 0.44
N LYS A 56 15.19 -25.05 0.96
CA LYS A 56 16.14 -25.06 2.09
C LYS A 56 17.40 -24.26 1.80
N GLU A 57 17.98 -24.45 0.61
CA GLU A 57 19.19 -23.73 0.21
C GLU A 57 18.94 -22.23 0.02
N HIS A 58 17.68 -21.82 -0.17
CA HIS A 58 17.25 -20.41 -0.27
C HIS A 58 16.62 -19.86 1.04
N GLY A 59 16.80 -20.54 2.18
CA GLY A 59 16.48 -19.99 3.51
C GLY A 59 15.28 -20.60 4.22
N ASP A 60 14.64 -21.63 3.66
CA ASP A 60 13.57 -22.35 4.37
C ASP A 60 14.15 -23.30 5.44
N GLN A 61 14.10 -22.87 6.70
CA GLN A 61 14.61 -23.63 7.83
C GLN A 61 13.67 -24.75 8.30
N THR A 62 12.44 -24.84 7.77
CA THR A 62 11.49 -25.89 8.15
C THR A 62 11.86 -27.25 7.56
N VAL A 63 12.66 -27.26 6.50
CA VAL A 63 13.07 -28.47 5.78
C VAL A 63 14.22 -29.17 6.50
N THR A 64 13.95 -30.35 7.05
CA THR A 64 14.95 -31.20 7.73
C THR A 64 15.82 -32.02 6.77
N LEU A 65 15.34 -32.27 5.55
CA LEU A 65 16.03 -33.07 4.53
C LEU A 65 17.43 -32.51 4.20
N ALA A 66 18.42 -33.38 4.02
CA ALA A 66 19.79 -33.01 3.67
C ALA A 66 20.14 -33.49 2.25
N ALA A 67 20.69 -32.61 1.42
CA ALA A 67 21.12 -32.94 0.07
C ALA A 67 22.33 -33.90 0.12
N LYS A 68 22.30 -34.97 -0.68
CA LYS A 68 23.43 -35.90 -0.85
C LYS A 68 24.11 -35.61 -2.18
N PRO A 69 25.25 -34.91 -2.19
CA PRO A 69 25.87 -34.47 -3.44
C PRO A 69 26.39 -35.67 -4.26
N LEU A 70 26.43 -35.50 -5.58
CA LEU A 70 27.16 -36.41 -6.47
C LEU A 70 28.64 -36.51 -6.03
N SER A 71 29.11 -37.76 -5.89
CA SER A 71 30.49 -38.14 -5.54
C SER A 71 31.03 -39.17 -6.54
N LYS A 72 32.33 -39.47 -6.44
CA LYS A 72 32.99 -40.49 -7.27
C LYS A 72 32.36 -41.88 -7.12
N ASP A 73 31.87 -42.22 -5.93
CA ASP A 73 31.26 -43.51 -5.61
C ASP A 73 29.96 -43.76 -6.39
N HIS A 74 29.34 -42.69 -6.89
CA HIS A 74 28.14 -42.76 -7.72
C HIS A 74 28.46 -42.92 -9.21
N LEU A 75 29.70 -42.66 -9.63
CA LEU A 75 30.09 -42.73 -11.04
C LEU A 75 30.41 -44.17 -11.47
N PRO A 76 30.43 -44.43 -12.78
CA PRO A 76 31.04 -45.64 -13.32
C PRO A 76 32.48 -45.83 -12.88
N VAL A 77 32.77 -47.00 -12.29
CA VAL A 77 34.14 -47.49 -12.17
C VAL A 77 34.64 -47.68 -13.59
N ASP A 78 35.64 -46.89 -13.94
CA ASP A 78 36.40 -47.06 -15.17
C ASP A 78 37.35 -48.22 -14.90
N PRO A 79 37.18 -49.40 -15.54
CA PRO A 79 38.09 -50.54 -15.33
C PRO A 79 39.54 -50.22 -15.75
N GLY A 80 39.79 -49.03 -16.31
CA GLY A 80 41.09 -48.58 -16.77
C GLY A 80 41.18 -48.74 -18.28
N ALA A 81 42.03 -47.92 -18.90
CA ALA A 81 42.27 -47.99 -20.34
C ALA A 81 42.86 -49.37 -20.72
N GLY A 82 42.01 -50.31 -21.11
CA GLY A 82 42.38 -51.62 -21.65
C GLY A 82 41.83 -52.85 -20.93
N GLU A 83 41.16 -52.73 -19.78
CA GLU A 83 40.50 -53.86 -19.12
C GLU A 83 39.00 -53.88 -19.42
N SER A 84 38.52 -54.95 -20.07
CA SER A 84 37.10 -55.24 -20.22
C SER A 84 36.68 -56.32 -19.22
N ILE A 85 35.54 -56.12 -18.57
CA ILE A 85 34.90 -57.14 -17.72
C ILE A 85 33.81 -57.82 -18.54
N SER A 86 33.90 -59.15 -18.69
CA SER A 86 32.86 -59.98 -19.29
C SER A 86 32.18 -60.82 -18.22
N LEU A 87 30.86 -60.93 -18.26
CA LEU A 87 30.11 -61.88 -17.44
C LEU A 87 30.18 -63.26 -18.11
N SER A 88 30.65 -64.27 -17.40
CA SER A 88 30.78 -65.65 -17.91
C SER A 88 29.65 -66.56 -17.44
N SER A 89 29.11 -66.36 -16.24
CA SER A 89 27.95 -67.13 -15.78
C SER A 89 27.20 -66.51 -14.60
N ILE A 90 25.94 -66.94 -14.43
CA ILE A 90 25.13 -66.75 -13.22
C ILE A 90 24.79 -68.14 -12.67
N ALA A 91 25.12 -68.42 -11.42
CA ALA A 91 24.89 -69.69 -10.76
C ALA A 91 24.28 -69.49 -9.35
N ASN A 92 23.91 -70.61 -8.71
CA ASN A 92 23.47 -70.65 -7.30
C ASN A 92 22.40 -69.62 -6.93
N VAL A 93 21.46 -69.40 -7.85
CA VAL A 93 20.40 -68.42 -7.66
C VAL A 93 19.42 -68.87 -6.57
N ALA A 94 19.12 -67.96 -5.63
CA ALA A 94 18.13 -68.17 -4.58
C ALA A 94 17.29 -66.90 -4.37
N GLY A 95 16.02 -67.07 -3.98
CA GLY A 95 15.13 -65.94 -3.68
C GLY A 95 14.62 -65.14 -4.90
N VAL A 96 14.80 -65.66 -6.12
CA VAL A 96 14.41 -64.98 -7.38
C VAL A 96 13.45 -65.87 -8.18
N ASN A 97 12.20 -65.46 -8.30
CA ASN A 97 11.14 -66.17 -9.01
C ASN A 97 11.13 -67.69 -8.65
N GLN A 98 10.62 -68.55 -9.53
CA GLN A 98 10.72 -70.01 -9.40
C GLN A 98 11.84 -70.55 -10.31
N LEU A 99 13.07 -70.05 -10.10
CA LEU A 99 14.24 -70.55 -10.84
C LEU A 99 14.70 -71.90 -10.27
N ALA A 100 15.17 -72.80 -11.14
CA ALA A 100 15.57 -74.14 -10.73
C ALA A 100 16.84 -74.11 -9.87
N THR A 101 16.82 -74.84 -8.75
CA THR A 101 17.95 -74.92 -7.82
C THR A 101 19.19 -75.53 -8.50
N GLY A 102 20.35 -74.91 -8.32
CA GLY A 102 21.62 -75.37 -8.90
C GLY A 102 21.76 -75.11 -10.41
N GLN A 103 20.82 -74.39 -11.03
CA GLN A 103 20.93 -74.00 -12.43
C GLN A 103 22.07 -72.98 -12.62
N THR A 104 22.84 -73.17 -13.69
CA THR A 104 23.87 -72.22 -14.13
C THR A 104 23.54 -71.73 -15.53
N LEU A 105 23.44 -70.42 -15.71
CA LEU A 105 23.31 -69.77 -17.01
C LEU A 105 24.70 -69.28 -17.44
N ASN A 106 25.25 -69.87 -18.50
CA ASN A 106 26.54 -69.49 -19.05
C ASN A 106 26.38 -68.45 -20.16
N PHE A 107 27.36 -67.56 -20.26
CA PHE A 107 27.48 -66.54 -21.27
C PHE A 107 28.81 -66.70 -22.00
N GLU A 108 28.80 -66.37 -23.28
CA GLU A 108 30.01 -66.33 -24.09
C GLU A 108 30.83 -65.09 -23.71
N GLU A 109 32.09 -65.29 -23.30
CA GLU A 109 32.95 -64.20 -22.80
C GLU A 109 33.29 -63.15 -23.88
N SER A 110 33.27 -63.58 -25.14
CA SER A 110 33.47 -62.75 -26.32
C SER A 110 32.49 -63.17 -27.42
N GLY A 111 31.34 -62.49 -27.49
CA GLY A 111 30.36 -62.74 -28.54
C GLY A 111 28.95 -62.29 -28.16
N LEU A 112 27.97 -62.93 -28.79
CA LEU A 112 26.55 -62.71 -28.53
C LEU A 112 25.94 -63.98 -27.92
N THR A 113 25.39 -63.88 -26.71
CA THR A 113 24.60 -64.94 -26.09
C THR A 113 23.12 -64.66 -26.25
N ILE A 114 22.37 -65.59 -26.85
CA ILE A 114 20.92 -65.48 -27.02
C ILE A 114 20.23 -66.46 -26.07
N VAL A 115 19.47 -65.93 -25.11
CA VAL A 115 18.67 -66.73 -24.18
C VAL A 115 17.20 -66.67 -24.59
N TYR A 116 16.62 -67.80 -24.97
CA TYR A 116 15.23 -67.90 -25.44
C TYR A 116 14.49 -69.05 -24.76
N GLY A 117 13.16 -69.03 -24.82
CA GLY A 117 12.29 -70.02 -24.18
C GLY A 117 10.85 -69.52 -24.10
N GLN A 118 9.90 -70.39 -23.73
CA GLN A 118 8.48 -70.02 -23.60
C GLN A 118 8.25 -68.97 -22.50
N ASN A 119 7.09 -68.30 -22.51
CA ASN A 119 6.72 -67.42 -21.42
C ASN A 119 6.64 -68.20 -20.10
N GLY A 120 7.12 -67.61 -19.01
CA GLY A 120 7.16 -68.28 -17.70
C GLY A 120 8.40 -69.13 -17.42
N THR A 121 9.32 -69.32 -18.37
CA THR A 121 10.53 -70.16 -18.16
C THR A 121 11.66 -69.49 -17.37
N GLY A 122 11.39 -68.41 -16.63
CA GLY A 122 12.39 -67.77 -15.76
C GLY A 122 13.35 -66.78 -16.43
N LYS A 123 13.29 -66.54 -17.76
CA LYS A 123 14.17 -65.57 -18.46
C LYS A 123 14.22 -64.20 -17.79
N SER A 124 13.06 -63.63 -17.48
CA SER A 124 12.97 -62.34 -16.79
C SER A 124 13.52 -62.36 -15.36
N GLY A 125 13.57 -63.53 -14.71
CA GLY A 125 14.20 -63.69 -13.39
C GLY A 125 15.70 -63.42 -13.45
N TYR A 126 16.41 -64.03 -14.41
CA TYR A 126 17.83 -63.74 -14.67
C TYR A 126 18.07 -62.28 -15.04
N THR A 127 17.21 -61.68 -15.86
CA THR A 127 17.31 -60.25 -16.18
C THR A 127 17.14 -59.35 -14.95
N ARG A 128 16.24 -59.70 -14.00
CA ARG A 128 16.06 -58.94 -12.75
C ARG A 128 17.30 -59.00 -11.85
N ILE A 129 17.95 -60.16 -11.77
CA ILE A 129 19.24 -60.30 -11.07
C ILE A 129 20.26 -59.37 -11.70
N LEU A 130 20.45 -59.45 -13.02
CA LEU A 130 21.40 -58.58 -13.72
C LEU A 130 21.08 -57.10 -13.53
N LYS A 131 19.80 -56.72 -13.57
CA LYS A 131 19.34 -55.35 -13.37
C LYS A 131 19.66 -54.79 -11.98
N LYS A 132 19.68 -55.64 -10.95
CA LYS A 132 20.00 -55.28 -9.55
C LYS A 132 21.49 -55.40 -9.23
N ALA A 133 22.12 -56.47 -9.70
CA ALA A 133 23.52 -56.78 -9.44
C ALA A 133 24.48 -55.93 -10.27
N CYS A 134 24.09 -55.62 -11.52
CA CYS A 134 24.85 -54.78 -12.44
C CYS A 134 24.18 -53.41 -12.57
N ARG A 135 24.77 -52.50 -13.36
CA ARG A 135 24.20 -51.16 -13.55
C ARG A 135 23.01 -51.20 -14.51
N SER A 136 21.84 -50.78 -14.04
CA SER A 136 20.64 -50.53 -14.85
C SER A 136 19.97 -49.22 -14.46
N ARG A 137 19.42 -48.48 -15.44
CA ARG A 137 18.60 -47.28 -15.18
C ARG A 137 17.26 -47.62 -14.52
N HIS A 138 16.81 -48.86 -14.67
CA HIS A 138 15.57 -49.34 -14.09
C HIS A 138 15.75 -50.76 -13.54
N ALA A 139 16.32 -50.83 -12.35
CA ALA A 139 16.62 -52.11 -11.71
C ALA A 139 15.35 -52.95 -11.44
N GLY A 140 14.21 -52.27 -11.21
CA GLY A 140 12.94 -52.91 -10.86
C GLY A 140 12.98 -53.62 -9.51
N GLU A 141 11.95 -54.42 -9.22
CA GLU A 141 11.89 -55.27 -8.03
C GLU A 141 12.16 -56.73 -8.40
N ILE A 142 12.88 -57.45 -7.51
CA ILE A 142 13.01 -58.90 -7.61
C ILE A 142 11.79 -59.53 -6.95
N MET A 143 11.03 -60.29 -7.74
CA MET A 143 9.88 -61.03 -7.23
C MET A 143 10.31 -62.40 -6.71
N PRO A 144 9.96 -62.79 -5.48
CA PRO A 144 10.26 -64.13 -4.94
C PRO A 144 9.38 -65.22 -5.58
N ASP A 145 9.62 -66.48 -5.22
CA ASP A 145 8.75 -67.60 -5.61
C ASP A 145 7.35 -67.44 -4.98
N VAL A 146 6.34 -67.27 -5.85
CA VAL A 146 4.93 -67.10 -5.46
C VAL A 146 4.36 -68.37 -4.81
N TYR A 147 4.95 -69.54 -5.06
CA TYR A 147 4.50 -70.81 -4.49
C TYR A 147 5.22 -71.19 -3.19
N SER A 148 6.21 -70.39 -2.75
CA SER A 148 6.93 -70.66 -1.50
C SER A 148 6.10 -70.23 -0.29
N ALA A 149 5.91 -71.15 0.67
CA ALA A 149 5.25 -70.86 1.95
C ALA A 149 6.10 -69.95 2.87
N SER A 150 7.39 -69.79 2.58
CA SER A 150 8.31 -68.92 3.30
C SER A 150 9.33 -68.36 2.29
N PRO A 151 8.93 -67.37 1.48
CA PRO A 151 9.80 -66.81 0.46
C PRO A 151 11.04 -66.20 1.09
N THR A 152 12.22 -66.55 0.57
CA THR A 152 13.49 -65.93 0.94
C THR A 152 13.40 -64.45 0.60
N ARG A 153 13.59 -63.57 1.59
CA ARG A 153 13.40 -62.12 1.40
C ARG A 153 14.56 -61.46 0.65
N THR A 154 15.74 -62.07 0.66
CA THR A 154 16.93 -61.52 0.01
C THR A 154 17.35 -62.43 -1.13
N ALA A 155 17.37 -61.88 -2.33
CA ALA A 155 17.83 -62.57 -3.52
C ALA A 155 19.36 -62.73 -3.50
N LYS A 156 19.85 -63.89 -3.96
CA LYS A 156 21.28 -64.20 -4.03
C LYS A 156 21.62 -64.86 -5.36
N ALA A 157 22.82 -64.62 -5.85
CA ALA A 157 23.39 -65.33 -7.01
C ALA A 157 24.92 -65.23 -7.01
N ASP A 158 25.57 -66.22 -7.59
CA ASP A 158 27.01 -66.18 -7.86
C ASP A 158 27.23 -65.74 -9.31
N LEU A 159 27.87 -64.59 -9.51
CA LEU A 159 28.19 -64.06 -10.83
C LEU A 159 29.68 -64.26 -11.11
N LYS A 160 29.98 -65.06 -12.14
CA LYS A 160 31.36 -65.28 -12.58
C LYS A 160 31.74 -64.22 -13.62
N ILE A 161 32.81 -63.49 -13.36
CA ILE A 161 33.34 -62.44 -14.23
C ILE A 161 34.77 -62.77 -14.68
N THR A 162 35.10 -62.42 -15.92
CA THR A 162 36.45 -62.57 -16.49
C THR A 162 36.96 -61.20 -16.92
N ARG A 163 38.23 -60.90 -16.60
CA ARG A 163 38.94 -59.68 -17.02
C ARG A 163 39.92 -59.99 -18.15
N THR A 164 40.17 -59.04 -19.04
CA THR A 164 41.11 -59.20 -20.19
C THR A 164 42.53 -59.64 -19.78
N SER A 165 42.95 -59.31 -18.55
CA SER A 165 44.29 -59.53 -18.00
C SER A 165 44.36 -60.58 -16.88
N GLY A 166 43.22 -61.18 -16.46
CA GLY A 166 43.11 -61.88 -15.17
C GLY A 166 42.38 -63.22 -15.20
N ALA A 167 42.49 -63.95 -14.08
CA ALA A 167 41.72 -65.18 -13.85
C ALA A 167 40.23 -64.86 -13.62
N ALA A 168 39.36 -65.82 -13.94
CA ALA A 168 37.94 -65.67 -13.67
C ALA A 168 37.68 -65.60 -12.15
N GLU A 169 36.89 -64.62 -11.74
CA GLU A 169 36.54 -64.33 -10.35
C GLU A 169 35.04 -64.57 -10.16
N THR A 170 34.65 -65.11 -9.00
CA THR A 170 33.24 -65.29 -8.65
C THR A 170 32.84 -64.24 -7.63
N VAL A 171 31.87 -63.41 -7.99
CA VAL A 171 31.26 -62.41 -7.10
C VAL A 171 29.99 -63.01 -6.51
N ALA A 172 30.00 -63.26 -5.20
CA ALA A 172 28.80 -63.62 -4.46
C ALA A 172 27.96 -62.35 -4.26
N TRP A 173 26.81 -62.28 -4.94
CA TRP A 173 25.91 -61.13 -4.90
C TRP A 173 24.69 -61.43 -4.04
N GLU A 174 24.27 -60.43 -3.28
CA GLU A 174 23.06 -60.42 -2.46
C GLU A 174 22.32 -59.08 -2.67
N ASP A 175 20.98 -59.10 -2.71
CA ASP A 175 20.15 -57.88 -2.84
C ASP A 175 20.02 -57.17 -1.48
N ASP A 176 21.13 -56.68 -0.95
CA ASP A 176 21.21 -55.93 0.32
C ASP A 176 21.09 -54.41 0.14
N GLY A 177 20.95 -53.95 -1.11
CA GLY A 177 20.85 -52.54 -1.47
C GLY A 177 22.19 -51.88 -1.79
N GLU A 178 23.32 -52.56 -1.62
CA GLU A 178 24.64 -52.05 -1.95
C GLU A 178 25.12 -52.62 -3.30
N PRO A 179 25.46 -51.78 -4.28
CA PRO A 179 25.94 -52.25 -5.58
C PRO A 179 27.32 -52.88 -5.43
N ALA A 180 27.48 -54.11 -5.94
CA ALA A 180 28.80 -54.75 -6.02
C ALA A 180 29.69 -53.94 -6.98
N GLU A 181 30.72 -53.29 -6.44
CA GLU A 181 31.57 -52.32 -7.14
C GLU A 181 32.12 -52.87 -8.47
N MET A 182 32.50 -54.16 -8.49
CA MET A 182 33.01 -54.87 -9.68
C MET A 182 31.96 -55.10 -10.78
N LEU A 183 30.69 -55.30 -10.42
CA LEU A 183 29.60 -55.53 -11.38
C LEU A 183 29.06 -54.22 -11.97
N SER A 184 29.41 -53.08 -11.38
CA SER A 184 28.99 -51.74 -11.85
C SER A 184 29.52 -51.38 -13.25
N ALA A 185 30.58 -52.06 -13.72
CA ALA A 185 31.12 -51.90 -15.07
C ALA A 185 30.21 -52.52 -16.16
N ILE A 186 29.33 -53.46 -15.77
CA ILE A 186 28.42 -54.15 -16.69
C ILE A 186 27.12 -53.34 -16.77
N THR A 187 26.74 -52.92 -17.97
CA THR A 187 25.50 -52.16 -18.20
C THR A 187 24.41 -53.07 -18.76
N VAL A 188 23.26 -53.09 -18.09
CA VAL A 188 22.10 -53.88 -18.50
C VAL A 188 21.09 -52.99 -19.19
N PHE A 189 20.83 -53.30 -20.45
CA PHE A 189 19.88 -52.57 -21.30
C PHE A 189 18.64 -53.41 -21.59
N ASP A 190 17.46 -52.82 -21.44
CA ASP A 190 16.17 -53.49 -21.65
C ASP A 190 15.15 -52.54 -22.31
N ARG A 191 13.92 -53.02 -22.50
CA ARG A 191 12.84 -52.23 -23.13
C ARG A 191 12.51 -50.96 -22.33
N ASP A 192 12.52 -51.05 -21.01
CA ASP A 192 12.21 -49.91 -20.15
C ASP A 192 13.33 -48.86 -20.23
N ALA A 193 14.61 -49.29 -20.26
CA ALA A 193 15.75 -48.41 -20.56
C ALA A 193 15.72 -47.83 -21.99
N ALA A 194 15.18 -48.58 -22.96
CA ALA A 194 15.04 -48.12 -24.35
C ALA A 194 13.96 -47.04 -24.52
N SER A 195 12.90 -47.07 -23.71
CA SER A 195 11.81 -46.07 -23.78
C SER A 195 12.32 -44.64 -23.57
N VAL A 196 13.32 -44.46 -22.70
CA VAL A 196 14.01 -43.19 -22.45
C VAL A 196 14.73 -42.67 -23.72
N HIS A 197 15.22 -43.57 -24.57
CA HIS A 197 15.96 -43.24 -25.78
C HIS A 197 15.06 -42.98 -27.00
N VAL A 198 13.85 -43.57 -27.03
CA VAL A 198 12.95 -43.53 -28.20
C VAL A 198 11.85 -42.46 -28.06
N GLN A 199 11.42 -42.11 -26.84
CA GLN A 199 10.24 -41.25 -26.64
C GLN A 199 10.52 -39.75 -26.72
N LYS A 200 11.75 -39.28 -26.55
CA LYS A 200 12.12 -37.86 -26.71
C LYS A 200 12.61 -37.63 -28.14
N LYS A 201 11.87 -36.84 -28.92
CA LYS A 201 12.27 -36.36 -30.27
C LYS A 201 13.74 -35.90 -30.25
N ASN A 202 14.65 -36.70 -30.79
CA ASN A 202 16.04 -36.34 -31.00
C ASN A 202 16.55 -36.97 -32.29
N GLU A 203 17.16 -36.15 -33.14
CA GLU A 203 17.79 -36.49 -34.43
C GLU A 203 19.02 -37.40 -34.31
N VAL A 204 19.29 -37.98 -33.13
CA VAL A 204 20.48 -38.79 -32.85
C VAL A 204 20.04 -40.15 -32.31
N TRP A 205 20.20 -41.19 -33.14
CA TRP A 205 19.78 -42.57 -32.89
C TRP A 205 20.47 -43.25 -31.68
N PHE A 206 21.55 -42.66 -31.17
CA PHE A 206 22.32 -43.20 -30.05
C PHE A 206 22.98 -42.08 -29.24
N ARG A 207 22.61 -41.93 -27.97
CA ARG A 207 23.24 -41.00 -27.02
C ARG A 207 24.10 -41.78 -26.02
N PRO A 208 25.44 -41.66 -26.07
CA PRO A 208 26.32 -42.21 -25.05
C PRO A 208 25.92 -41.83 -23.62
N PHE A 209 26.10 -42.77 -22.68
CA PHE A 209 25.79 -42.56 -21.27
C PHE A 209 26.47 -41.30 -20.72
N GLY A 210 25.67 -40.42 -20.11
CA GLY A 210 26.13 -39.18 -19.50
C GLY A 210 25.80 -37.94 -20.31
N LEU A 211 25.61 -38.04 -21.63
CA LEU A 211 25.26 -36.87 -22.46
C LEU A 211 23.82 -36.37 -22.24
N ASP A 212 22.97 -37.21 -21.67
CA ASP A 212 21.59 -36.90 -21.30
C ASP A 212 21.46 -36.25 -19.92
N ILE A 213 22.45 -36.42 -19.04
CA ILE A 213 22.42 -35.88 -17.67
C ILE A 213 22.21 -34.36 -17.63
N PRO A 214 22.90 -33.54 -18.46
CA PRO A 214 22.66 -32.10 -18.48
C PRO A 214 21.24 -31.73 -18.95
N ASP A 215 20.70 -32.46 -19.93
CA ASP A 215 19.34 -32.23 -20.45
C ASP A 215 18.30 -32.59 -19.39
N ASP A 216 18.49 -33.69 -18.67
CA ASP A 216 17.60 -34.11 -17.59
C ASP A 216 17.69 -33.15 -16.40
N LEU A 217 18.88 -32.65 -16.03
CA LEU A 217 19.00 -31.59 -15.02
C LEU A 217 18.27 -30.32 -15.45
N ALA A 218 18.38 -29.93 -16.73
CA ALA A 218 17.65 -28.78 -17.26
C ALA A 218 16.14 -28.99 -17.17
N GLY A 219 15.65 -30.19 -17.48
CA GLY A 219 14.24 -30.58 -17.31
C GLY A 219 13.78 -30.45 -15.85
N VAL A 220 14.55 -30.99 -14.90
CA VAL A 220 14.25 -30.87 -13.47
C VAL A 220 14.22 -29.41 -13.02
N CYS A 221 15.16 -28.58 -13.49
CA CYS A 221 15.16 -27.15 -13.19
C CYS A 221 13.91 -26.43 -13.72
N GLN A 222 13.41 -26.78 -14.91
CA GLN A 222 12.18 -26.18 -15.46
C GLN A 222 10.95 -26.61 -14.67
N GLU A 223 10.88 -27.87 -14.25
CA GLU A 223 9.78 -28.38 -13.44
C GLU A 223 9.73 -27.70 -12.06
N ILE A 224 10.87 -27.60 -11.36
CA ILE A 224 10.97 -26.87 -10.09
C ILE A 224 10.58 -25.40 -10.27
N LYS A 225 11.03 -24.76 -11.35
CA LYS A 225 10.63 -23.39 -11.68
C LYS A 225 9.12 -23.26 -11.85
N ALA A 226 8.48 -24.19 -12.56
CA ALA A 226 7.03 -24.17 -12.77
C ALA A 226 6.29 -24.30 -11.43
N ARG A 227 6.68 -25.25 -10.57
CA ARG A 227 6.07 -25.44 -9.23
C ARG A 227 6.21 -24.20 -8.35
N LEU A 228 7.42 -23.62 -8.28
CA LEU A 228 7.67 -22.39 -7.52
C LEU A 228 6.88 -21.19 -8.07
N THR A 229 6.68 -21.12 -9.39
CA THR A 229 5.89 -20.05 -10.03
C THR A 229 4.42 -20.17 -9.63
N THR A 230 3.84 -21.38 -9.72
CA THR A 230 2.46 -21.66 -9.31
C THR A 230 2.24 -21.35 -7.83
N GLU A 231 3.19 -21.75 -6.96
CA GLU A 231 3.12 -21.46 -5.53
C GLU A 231 3.19 -19.95 -5.26
N LYS A 232 4.08 -19.23 -5.94
CA LYS A 232 4.18 -17.77 -5.86
C LYS A 232 2.85 -17.11 -6.25
N GLU A 233 2.27 -17.48 -7.39
CA GLU A 233 1.00 -16.92 -7.87
C GLU A 233 -0.13 -17.18 -6.86
N THR A 234 -0.17 -18.39 -6.28
CA THR A 234 -1.15 -18.75 -5.24
C THR A 234 -0.99 -17.89 -3.99
N LEU A 235 0.25 -17.59 -3.57
CA LEU A 235 0.53 -16.70 -2.44
C LEU A 235 0.20 -15.25 -2.75
N GLU A 236 0.47 -14.77 -3.97
CA GLU A 236 0.11 -13.43 -4.43
C GLU A 236 -1.41 -13.24 -4.46
N GLN A 237 -2.18 -14.26 -4.87
CA GLN A 237 -3.66 -14.22 -4.82
C GLN A 237 -4.22 -14.17 -3.40
N LYS A 238 -3.48 -14.65 -2.39
CA LYS A 238 -3.85 -14.54 -0.97
C LYS A 238 -3.55 -13.15 -0.39
N ARG A 239 -2.83 -12.29 -1.13
CA ARG A 239 -2.52 -10.93 -0.68
C ARG A 239 -3.81 -10.14 -0.53
N ASN A 240 -3.96 -9.45 0.60
CA ASN A 240 -5.11 -8.58 0.82
C ASN A 240 -5.05 -7.41 -0.18
N SER A 241 -6.14 -7.19 -0.92
CA SER A 241 -6.23 -6.18 -1.98
C SER A 241 -5.96 -4.74 -1.52
N VAL A 242 -6.09 -4.47 -0.22
CA VAL A 242 -5.70 -3.18 0.37
C VAL A 242 -4.22 -2.87 0.13
N PHE A 243 -3.35 -3.88 0.00
CA PHE A 243 -1.93 -3.67 -0.32
C PHE A 243 -1.65 -3.48 -1.81
N ASP A 244 -2.61 -3.79 -2.70
CA ASP A 244 -2.48 -3.54 -4.14
C ASP A 244 -2.70 -2.05 -4.44
N ASN A 245 -3.71 -1.47 -3.79
CA ASN A 245 -4.04 -0.05 -3.86
C ASN A 245 -4.10 0.55 -2.45
N PRO A 246 -2.95 0.87 -1.84
CA PRO A 246 -2.87 1.33 -0.47
C PRO A 246 -3.62 2.66 -0.26
N ILE A 247 -4.56 2.65 0.68
CA ILE A 247 -5.37 3.82 1.07
C ILE A 247 -4.68 4.70 2.13
N TRP A 248 -3.56 4.26 2.68
CA TRP A 248 -2.83 5.02 3.71
C TRP A 248 -1.91 6.08 3.10
N SER A 249 -1.72 7.17 3.84
CA SER A 249 -0.83 8.26 3.46
C SER A 249 0.64 7.83 3.54
N SER A 250 1.40 8.00 2.46
CA SER A 250 2.86 7.82 2.44
C SER A 250 3.62 8.82 3.32
N ARG A 251 2.93 9.85 3.84
CA ARG A 251 3.50 10.86 4.75
C ARG A 251 3.39 10.45 6.21
N SER A 252 2.45 9.56 6.58
CA SER A 252 2.30 9.13 7.97
C SER A 252 3.32 8.05 8.33
N ALA A 253 3.76 8.03 9.59
CA ALA A 253 4.69 7.01 10.08
C ALA A 253 4.11 5.59 9.89
N LEU A 254 2.82 5.41 10.21
CA LEU A 254 2.11 4.14 10.02
C LEU A 254 2.00 3.76 8.55
N GLY A 255 1.67 4.69 7.66
CA GLY A 255 1.56 4.41 6.22
C GLY A 255 2.89 4.03 5.59
N LYS A 256 4.00 4.69 5.99
CA LYS A 256 5.35 4.29 5.58
C LYS A 256 5.67 2.87 6.04
N ALA A 257 5.34 2.53 7.27
CA ALA A 257 5.63 1.22 7.84
C ALA A 257 4.77 0.10 7.21
N LEU A 258 3.48 0.37 6.93
CA LEU A 258 2.60 -0.55 6.21
C LEU A 258 3.07 -0.80 4.77
N SER A 259 3.61 0.23 4.09
CA SER A 259 4.21 0.08 2.77
C SER A 259 5.56 -0.64 2.76
N SER A 260 6.24 -0.75 3.90
CA SER A 260 7.56 -1.38 4.01
C SER A 260 7.52 -2.74 4.71
N LEU A 261 6.34 -3.35 4.86
CA LEU A 261 6.20 -4.64 5.52
C LEU A 261 7.02 -5.71 4.80
N ARG A 262 7.74 -6.49 5.60
CA ARG A 262 8.54 -7.65 5.20
C ARG A 262 8.20 -8.82 6.11
N HIS A 263 8.62 -10.02 5.71
CA HIS A 263 8.42 -11.25 6.48
C HIS A 263 8.96 -11.20 7.92
N ASP A 264 9.95 -10.34 8.19
CA ASP A 264 10.65 -10.15 9.47
C ASP A 264 10.22 -8.86 10.19
N THR A 265 9.18 -8.16 9.72
CA THR A 265 8.71 -6.94 10.37
C THR A 265 8.05 -7.24 11.70
N ASP A 266 8.55 -6.62 12.78
CA ASP A 266 7.91 -6.67 14.08
C ASP A 266 6.57 -5.90 14.07
N VAL A 267 5.48 -6.65 13.95
CA VAL A 267 4.11 -6.11 13.94
C VAL A 267 3.79 -5.34 15.23
N ALA A 268 4.36 -5.74 16.37
CA ALA A 268 4.10 -5.08 17.64
C ALA A 268 4.69 -3.66 17.68
N ALA A 269 5.86 -3.45 17.06
CA ALA A 269 6.49 -2.14 16.95
C ALA A 269 5.68 -1.14 16.10
N VAL A 270 4.90 -1.63 15.13
CA VAL A 270 4.08 -0.82 14.23
C VAL A 270 2.65 -0.62 14.72
N THR A 271 2.22 -1.43 15.69
CA THR A 271 0.85 -1.39 16.21
C THR A 271 0.66 -0.13 17.06
N PRO A 272 -0.34 0.72 16.76
CA PRO A 272 -0.63 1.89 17.57
C PRO A 272 -0.93 1.49 19.03
N LYS A 273 -0.26 2.15 19.99
CA LYS A 273 -0.47 1.89 21.43
C LYS A 273 -1.84 2.35 21.93
N THR A 274 -2.44 3.31 21.23
CA THR A 274 -3.75 3.87 21.53
C THR A 274 -4.75 3.37 20.51
N ALA A 275 -5.82 2.72 20.97
CA ALA A 275 -6.93 2.36 20.11
C ALA A 275 -7.60 3.61 19.53
N PHE A 276 -8.11 3.50 18.31
CA PHE A 276 -8.91 4.55 17.69
C PHE A 276 -10.21 4.69 18.49
N SER A 277 -10.40 5.86 19.11
CA SER A 277 -11.52 6.12 20.02
C SER A 277 -12.68 6.80 19.30
N ASN A 278 -13.86 6.82 19.93
CA ASN A 278 -15.02 7.58 19.43
C ASN A 278 -14.71 9.10 19.32
N ALA A 279 -13.79 9.62 20.14
CA ALA A 279 -13.36 11.01 20.05
C ALA A 279 -12.50 11.26 18.79
N ASP A 280 -11.68 10.28 18.40
CA ASP A 280 -10.90 10.36 17.16
C ASP A 280 -11.80 10.29 15.93
N GLU A 281 -12.86 9.47 15.98
CA GLU A 281 -13.87 9.40 14.91
C GLU A 281 -14.63 10.72 14.75
N ALA A 282 -15.11 11.29 15.87
CA ALA A 282 -15.76 12.60 15.85
C ALA A 282 -14.83 13.70 15.29
N ARG A 283 -13.54 13.65 15.67
CA ARG A 283 -12.53 14.57 15.13
C ARG A 283 -12.29 14.35 13.64
N LEU A 284 -12.23 13.10 13.17
CA LEU A 284 -12.04 12.78 11.75
C LEU A 284 -13.19 13.33 10.90
N VAL A 285 -14.43 13.09 11.33
CA VAL A 285 -15.62 13.62 10.64
C VAL A 285 -15.59 15.15 10.58
N LYS A 286 -15.23 15.81 11.69
CA LYS A 286 -15.07 17.26 11.72
C LYS A 286 -14.00 17.74 10.72
N LEU A 287 -12.82 17.13 10.72
CA LEU A 287 -11.73 17.48 9.81
C LEU A 287 -12.11 17.28 8.34
N GLN A 288 -12.83 16.19 8.01
CA GLN A 288 -13.34 15.96 6.66
C GLN A 288 -14.33 17.06 6.23
N SER A 289 -15.24 17.45 7.12
CA SER A 289 -16.17 18.56 6.86
C SER A 289 -15.45 19.91 6.68
N ASP A 290 -14.45 20.18 7.52
CA ASP A 290 -13.66 21.41 7.45
C ASP A 290 -12.82 21.48 6.16
N LEU A 291 -12.20 20.36 5.76
CA LEU A 291 -11.38 20.25 4.53
C LEU A 291 -12.22 20.23 3.24
N ALA A 292 -13.51 19.89 3.31
CA ALA A 292 -14.41 19.96 2.17
C ALA A 292 -14.77 21.42 1.79
N LYS A 293 -14.58 22.37 2.71
CA LYS A 293 -14.84 23.79 2.46
C LYS A 293 -13.60 24.46 1.90
N ASP A 294 -13.78 25.47 1.06
CA ASP A 294 -12.68 26.35 0.65
C ASP A 294 -12.17 27.12 1.88
N PRO A 295 -10.89 26.96 2.28
CA PRO A 295 -10.33 27.63 3.45
C PRO A 295 -10.43 29.15 3.38
N ALA A 296 -10.32 29.74 2.19
CA ALA A 296 -10.41 31.18 2.00
C ALA A 296 -11.83 31.69 2.26
N VAL A 297 -12.84 30.95 1.78
CA VAL A 297 -14.26 31.27 2.00
C VAL A 297 -14.62 31.12 3.48
N ALA A 298 -14.20 30.01 4.12
CA ALA A 298 -14.46 29.77 5.53
C ALA A 298 -13.78 30.83 6.43
N ALA A 299 -12.53 31.18 6.15
CA ALA A 299 -11.82 32.24 6.87
C ALA A 299 -12.47 33.60 6.67
N GLN A 300 -12.91 33.93 5.46
CA GLN A 300 -13.59 35.20 5.20
C GLN A 300 -14.92 35.29 5.93
N ALA A 301 -15.71 34.21 5.98
CA ALA A 301 -16.96 34.18 6.74
C ALA A 301 -16.74 34.44 8.24
N GLN A 302 -15.70 33.83 8.83
CA GLN A 302 -15.35 34.06 10.24
C GLN A 302 -14.86 35.49 10.50
N ARG A 303 -14.05 36.07 9.60
CA ARG A 303 -13.63 37.48 9.70
C ARG A 303 -14.81 38.44 9.59
N ASN A 304 -15.74 38.18 8.68
CA ASN A 304 -16.95 38.99 8.53
C ASN A 304 -17.81 38.91 9.80
N TYR A 305 -17.94 37.73 10.39
CA TYR A 305 -18.68 37.56 11.65
C TYR A 305 -18.01 38.31 12.81
N ALA A 306 -16.69 38.22 12.95
CA ALA A 306 -15.95 39.01 13.94
C ALA A 306 -16.15 40.52 13.73
N ALA A 307 -16.06 41.01 12.49
CA ALA A 307 -16.29 42.42 12.17
C ALA A 307 -17.72 42.87 12.51
N GLN A 308 -18.73 42.01 12.33
CA GLN A 308 -20.10 42.29 12.74
C GLN A 308 -20.24 42.41 14.27
N LEU A 309 -19.54 41.55 15.02
CA LEU A 309 -19.52 41.62 16.49
C LEU A 309 -18.84 42.92 16.96
N ASP A 310 -17.72 43.31 16.34
CA ASP A 310 -17.03 44.58 16.66
C ASP A 310 -17.92 45.80 16.34
N GLN A 311 -18.64 45.76 15.22
CA GLN A 311 -19.61 46.81 14.86
C GLN A 311 -20.76 46.88 15.88
N LEU A 312 -21.29 45.74 16.31
CA LEU A 312 -22.33 45.67 17.32
C LEU A 312 -21.84 46.22 18.66
N GLU A 313 -20.65 45.84 19.11
CA GLU A 313 -20.03 46.36 20.33
C GLU A 313 -19.89 47.89 20.26
N THR A 314 -19.38 48.41 19.13
CA THR A 314 -19.22 49.85 18.92
C THR A 314 -20.57 50.58 18.95
N TYR A 315 -21.59 50.01 18.32
CA TYR A 315 -22.94 50.56 18.33
C TYR A 315 -23.55 50.60 19.73
N LEU A 316 -23.40 49.52 20.49
CA LEU A 316 -23.89 49.44 21.88
C LEU A 316 -23.18 50.48 22.78
N LYS A 317 -21.86 50.63 22.65
CA LYS A 317 -21.10 51.67 23.37
C LYS A 317 -21.57 53.08 23.04
N ARG A 318 -21.92 53.34 21.77
CA ARG A 318 -22.46 54.65 21.37
C ARG A 318 -23.83 54.91 21.99
N ILE A 319 -24.70 53.91 22.02
CA ILE A 319 -26.01 54.02 22.69
C ILE A 319 -25.80 54.34 24.17
N GLU A 320 -24.94 53.58 24.84
CA GLU A 320 -24.62 53.76 26.25
C GLU A 320 -24.12 55.18 26.54
N GLN A 321 -23.20 55.71 25.72
CA GLN A 321 -22.69 57.09 25.89
C GLN A 321 -23.74 58.17 25.62
N THR A 322 -24.71 57.92 24.74
CA THR A 322 -25.72 58.92 24.36
C THR A 322 -26.91 58.93 25.33
N LEU A 323 -27.18 57.79 25.97
CA LEU A 323 -28.32 57.58 26.87
C LEU A 323 -27.88 57.34 28.32
N ASN A 324 -26.66 57.75 28.69
CA ASN A 324 -26.24 57.72 30.09
C ASN A 324 -26.96 58.80 30.91
N ASP A 325 -26.89 58.62 32.22
CA ASP A 325 -27.56 59.51 33.16
C ASP A 325 -27.07 60.95 33.03
N GLU A 326 -25.77 61.15 32.76
CA GLU A 326 -25.19 62.48 32.57
C GLU A 326 -25.75 63.18 31.32
N ALA A 327 -25.85 62.49 30.19
CA ALA A 327 -26.39 63.04 28.95
C ALA A 327 -27.89 63.33 29.07
N LEU A 328 -28.65 62.46 29.74
CA LEU A 328 -30.06 62.68 30.01
C LEU A 328 -30.28 63.85 30.97
N GLN A 329 -29.45 63.99 32.00
CA GLN A 329 -29.49 65.14 32.91
C GLN A 329 -29.15 66.44 32.19
N ALA A 330 -28.13 66.44 31.32
CA ALA A 330 -27.78 67.60 30.50
C ALA A 330 -28.93 68.00 29.57
N LEU A 331 -29.58 67.04 28.90
CA LEU A 331 -30.75 67.30 28.07
C LEU A 331 -31.91 67.91 28.87
N HIS A 332 -32.19 67.36 30.06
CA HIS A 332 -33.22 67.90 30.96
C HIS A 332 -32.87 69.32 31.44
N ALA A 333 -31.60 69.59 31.75
CA ALA A 333 -31.13 70.91 32.14
C ALA A 333 -31.29 71.94 31.02
N THR A 334 -30.91 71.58 29.78
CA THR A 334 -31.09 72.45 28.60
C THR A 334 -32.57 72.73 28.34
N LYS A 335 -33.43 71.70 28.42
CA LYS A 335 -34.88 71.89 28.27
C LYS A 335 -35.44 72.81 29.35
N LYS A 336 -35.08 72.59 30.61
CA LYS A 336 -35.51 73.45 31.71
C LYS A 336 -35.03 74.88 31.53
N GLY A 337 -33.77 75.08 31.14
CA GLY A 337 -33.22 76.40 30.83
C GLY A 337 -34.00 77.12 29.73
N ALA A 338 -34.35 76.41 28.65
CA ALA A 338 -35.17 76.97 27.57
C ALA A 338 -36.59 77.34 28.04
N ASP A 339 -37.20 76.53 28.89
CA ASP A 339 -38.53 76.80 29.45
C ASP A 339 -38.50 78.00 30.41
N ASP A 340 -37.47 78.08 31.28
CA ASP A 340 -37.26 79.19 32.21
C ASP A 340 -37.00 80.50 31.46
N MET A 341 -36.18 80.48 30.40
CA MET A 341 -35.95 81.65 29.54
C MET A 341 -37.22 82.11 28.83
N ARG A 342 -38.03 81.16 28.32
CA ARG A 342 -39.31 81.47 27.67
C ARG A 342 -40.29 82.11 28.64
N MET A 343 -40.37 81.60 29.87
CA MET A 343 -41.20 82.17 30.92
C MET A 343 -40.75 83.58 31.28
N ALA A 344 -39.43 83.80 31.46
CA ALA A 344 -38.88 85.13 31.73
C ALA A 344 -39.16 86.14 30.61
N ALA A 345 -39.04 85.72 29.34
CA ALA A 345 -39.36 86.55 28.19
C ALA A 345 -40.85 86.94 28.14
N ASN A 346 -41.75 86.02 28.50
CA ASN A 346 -43.18 86.31 28.59
C ASN A 346 -43.49 87.27 29.75
N THR A 347 -42.87 87.09 30.92
CA THR A 347 -43.03 88.04 32.04
C THR A 347 -42.53 89.44 31.67
N ALA A 348 -41.34 89.55 31.06
CA ALA A 348 -40.81 90.84 30.63
C ALA A 348 -41.70 91.53 29.59
N ALA A 349 -42.29 90.76 28.68
CA ALA A 349 -43.25 91.28 27.72
C ALA A 349 -44.56 91.75 28.39
N HIS A 350 -45.08 90.94 29.30
CA HIS A 350 -46.26 91.29 30.08
C HIS A 350 -46.08 92.61 30.83
N ASP A 351 -44.95 92.78 31.52
CA ASP A 351 -44.65 94.02 32.27
C ASP A 351 -44.52 95.23 31.33
N ALA A 352 -43.79 95.07 30.20
CA ALA A 352 -43.53 96.15 29.24
C ALA A 352 -44.80 96.67 28.55
N PHE A 353 -45.81 95.81 28.40
CA PHE A 353 -47.06 96.13 27.71
C PHE A 353 -48.29 96.07 28.62
N SER A 354 -48.07 96.03 29.94
CA SER A 354 -49.13 96.10 30.93
C SER A 354 -49.92 97.41 30.78
N GLY A 355 -51.25 97.33 30.71
CA GLY A 355 -52.13 98.48 30.53
C GLY A 355 -52.54 98.79 29.07
N LEU A 356 -52.12 97.99 28.09
CA LEU A 356 -52.75 97.99 26.77
C LEU A 356 -54.17 97.39 26.83
N ALA A 357 -54.98 97.69 25.81
CA ALA A 357 -56.37 97.22 25.73
C ALA A 357 -56.52 95.70 25.58
N LEU A 358 -55.45 95.00 25.16
CA LEU A 358 -55.43 93.55 24.99
C LEU A 358 -54.28 92.98 25.84
N GLU A 359 -54.58 91.93 26.61
CA GLU A 359 -53.59 91.16 27.34
C GLU A 359 -52.76 90.27 26.39
N GLY A 360 -51.55 89.92 26.81
CA GLY A 360 -50.67 89.01 26.06
C GLY A 360 -49.89 89.66 24.90
N VAL A 361 -49.95 90.98 24.75
CA VAL A 361 -49.10 91.71 23.78
C VAL A 361 -47.64 91.52 24.15
N GLY A 362 -46.82 91.11 23.18
CA GLY A 362 -45.41 90.79 23.38
C GLY A 362 -45.13 89.38 23.91
N GLU A 363 -46.13 88.57 24.28
CA GLU A 363 -45.91 87.16 24.65
C GLU A 363 -45.76 86.26 23.41
N THR A 364 -45.38 84.99 23.59
CA THR A 364 -45.08 84.04 22.49
C THR A 364 -46.09 84.02 21.34
N VAL A 365 -47.40 83.93 21.67
CA VAL A 365 -48.45 83.83 20.64
C VAL A 365 -48.56 85.13 19.85
N TRP A 366 -48.52 86.27 20.56
CA TRP A 366 -48.60 87.58 19.93
C TRP A 366 -47.35 87.89 19.10
N ARG A 367 -46.15 87.52 19.57
CA ARG A 367 -44.91 87.63 18.78
C ARG A 367 -44.97 86.81 17.50
N THR A 368 -45.49 85.58 17.58
CA THR A 368 -45.68 84.74 16.39
C THR A 368 -46.58 85.43 15.37
N LEU A 369 -47.68 86.06 15.82
CA LEU A 369 -48.54 86.87 14.96
C LEU A 369 -47.80 88.08 14.37
N TRP A 370 -47.03 88.81 15.19
CA TRP A 370 -46.28 89.99 14.76
C TRP A 370 -45.19 89.67 13.74
N GLU A 371 -44.42 88.59 13.94
CA GLU A 371 -43.43 88.10 12.99
C GLU A 371 -44.07 87.58 11.70
N SER A 372 -45.25 86.96 11.79
CA SER A 372 -46.03 86.57 10.62
C SER A 372 -46.49 87.80 9.84
N ALA A 373 -46.91 88.87 10.54
CA ALA A 373 -47.25 90.15 9.93
C ALA A 373 -46.03 90.83 9.28
N ARG A 374 -44.86 90.77 9.93
CA ARG A 374 -43.58 91.26 9.37
C ARG A 374 -43.23 90.51 8.09
N SER A 375 -43.30 89.18 8.12
CA SER A 375 -43.03 88.30 6.98
C SER A 375 -44.02 88.56 5.84
N TYR A 376 -45.32 88.71 6.14
CA TYR A 376 -46.34 89.02 5.14
C TYR A 376 -46.13 90.41 4.52
N SER A 377 -45.74 91.41 5.32
CA SER A 377 -45.43 92.76 4.81
C SER A 377 -44.31 92.76 3.77
N GLN A 378 -43.32 91.88 3.90
CA GLN A 378 -42.23 91.76 2.93
C GLN A 378 -42.68 91.17 1.58
N VAL A 379 -43.76 90.39 1.57
CA VAL A 379 -44.33 89.77 0.36
C VAL A 379 -45.39 90.68 -0.28
N ALA A 380 -46.22 91.32 0.55
CA ALA A 380 -47.36 92.11 0.08
C ALA A 380 -46.99 93.53 -0.38
N LYS A 381 -45.83 94.06 0.04
CA LYS A 381 -45.32 95.38 -0.35
C LYS A 381 -44.07 95.26 -1.23
N GLU A 382 -43.68 96.36 -1.87
CA GLU A 382 -42.45 96.42 -2.67
C GLU A 382 -41.22 96.04 -1.83
N ALA A 383 -40.28 95.34 -2.47
CA ALA A 383 -39.07 94.87 -1.82
C ALA A 383 -38.30 96.04 -1.18
N GLY A 384 -38.02 95.94 0.12
CA GLY A 384 -37.31 96.97 0.89
C GLY A 384 -38.21 97.93 1.67
N THR A 385 -39.54 97.76 1.66
CA THR A 385 -40.44 98.54 2.51
C THR A 385 -40.19 98.24 3.99
N ALA A 386 -40.04 99.27 4.82
CA ALA A 386 -39.82 99.12 6.26
C ALA A 386 -41.05 98.55 6.98
N PHE A 387 -40.81 97.73 8.01
CA PHE A 387 -41.84 97.24 8.92
C PHE A 387 -41.51 97.70 10.35
N PRO A 388 -42.50 98.19 11.13
CA PRO A 388 -43.92 98.35 10.79
C PRO A 388 -44.17 99.51 9.79
N PRO A 389 -45.37 99.59 9.18
CA PRO A 389 -45.69 100.65 8.22
C PRO A 389 -45.72 102.05 8.87
N SER A 390 -45.43 103.08 8.10
CA SER A 390 -45.41 104.47 8.56
C SER A 390 -46.81 105.10 8.58
N ALA A 391 -46.96 106.29 9.16
CA ALA A 391 -48.22 107.03 9.09
C ALA A 391 -48.59 107.34 7.63
N GLY A 392 -49.85 107.13 7.25
CA GLY A 392 -50.34 107.21 5.87
C GLY A 392 -50.20 105.90 5.07
N ASP A 393 -49.49 104.90 5.57
CA ASP A 393 -49.43 103.58 4.93
C ASP A 393 -50.64 102.70 5.30
N ILE A 394 -50.88 101.67 4.49
CA ILE A 394 -51.88 100.63 4.77
C ILE A 394 -51.31 99.57 5.72
N CYS A 395 -52.06 99.26 6.78
CA CYS A 395 -51.80 98.14 7.68
C CYS A 395 -52.00 96.80 6.98
N VAL A 396 -50.99 95.93 7.04
CA VAL A 396 -51.00 94.61 6.36
C VAL A 396 -51.96 93.60 6.96
N LEU A 397 -52.54 93.86 8.14
CA LEU A 397 -53.49 92.96 8.80
C LEU A 397 -54.94 93.41 8.62
N CYS A 398 -55.24 94.68 8.91
CA CYS A 398 -56.63 95.20 8.86
C CYS A 398 -56.95 96.01 7.60
N HIS A 399 -55.95 96.29 6.75
CA HIS A 399 -56.09 97.03 5.49
C HIS A 399 -56.59 98.48 5.63
N GLN A 400 -56.46 99.07 6.82
CA GLN A 400 -56.77 100.48 7.08
C GLN A 400 -55.51 101.36 7.00
N GLU A 401 -55.71 102.64 6.68
CA GLU A 401 -54.64 103.66 6.75
C GLU A 401 -54.24 103.90 8.20
N ILE A 402 -52.93 104.01 8.45
CA ILE A 402 -52.35 104.14 9.78
C ILE A 402 -52.18 105.61 10.14
N ASP A 403 -52.72 106.02 11.29
CA ASP A 403 -52.48 107.34 11.88
C ASP A 403 -51.13 107.41 12.63
N GLU A 404 -50.68 108.64 12.95
CA GLU A 404 -49.39 108.85 13.62
C GLU A 404 -49.27 108.11 14.96
N LEU A 405 -50.34 108.07 15.76
CA LEU A 405 -50.35 107.39 17.06
C LEU A 405 -50.20 105.87 16.90
N THR A 406 -50.84 105.28 15.90
CA THR A 406 -50.77 103.86 15.62
C THR A 406 -49.40 103.48 15.06
N ALA A 407 -48.82 104.28 14.16
CA ALA A 407 -47.46 104.07 13.66
C ALA A 407 -46.43 104.09 14.80
N ALA A 408 -46.49 105.07 15.69
CA ALA A 408 -45.58 105.17 16.84
C ALA A 408 -45.70 103.97 17.79
N ARG A 409 -46.94 103.51 18.05
CA ARG A 409 -47.19 102.34 18.89
C ARG A 409 -46.67 101.05 18.25
N MET A 410 -46.91 100.86 16.96
CA MET A 410 -46.38 99.72 16.22
C MET A 410 -44.85 99.70 16.21
N LEU A 411 -44.21 100.87 16.07
CA LEU A 411 -42.76 101.01 16.16
C LEU A 411 -42.25 100.61 17.56
N GLY A 412 -42.95 101.01 18.62
CA GLY A 412 -42.63 100.59 19.98
C GLY A 412 -42.68 99.07 20.18
N PHE A 413 -43.64 98.39 19.54
CA PHE A 413 -43.69 96.92 19.54
C PHE A 413 -42.50 96.29 18.82
N GLU A 414 -42.15 96.83 17.65
CA GLU A 414 -41.03 96.34 16.83
C GLU A 414 -39.69 96.51 17.55
N ASP A 415 -39.47 97.66 18.18
CA ASP A 415 -38.25 97.95 18.93
C ASP A 415 -38.09 97.03 20.14
N PHE A 416 -39.19 96.70 20.83
CA PHE A 416 -39.17 95.72 21.91
C PHE A 416 -38.75 94.33 21.41
N ILE A 417 -39.35 93.87 20.31
CA ILE A 417 -39.02 92.54 19.75
C ILE A 417 -37.56 92.48 19.33
N LYS A 418 -37.07 93.49 18.60
CA LYS A 418 -35.66 93.54 18.16
C LYS A 418 -34.68 93.54 19.33
N LYS A 419 -34.93 94.35 20.36
CA LYS A 419 -34.07 94.39 21.56
C LYS A 419 -34.06 93.06 22.31
N ASP A 420 -35.20 92.38 22.38
CA ASP A 420 -35.29 91.08 23.06
C ASP A 420 -34.61 89.95 22.27
N THR A 421 -34.71 89.98 20.93
CA THR A 421 -33.97 89.04 20.06
C THR A 421 -32.46 89.24 20.17
N GLU A 422 -31.99 90.49 20.18
CA GLU A 422 -30.57 90.82 20.35
C GLU A 422 -30.03 90.44 21.76
N ALA A 423 -30.86 90.57 22.79
CA ALA A 423 -30.50 90.17 24.15
C ALA A 423 -30.45 88.65 24.32
N SER A 424 -31.27 87.91 23.59
CA SER A 424 -31.30 86.44 23.59
C SER A 424 -30.08 85.86 22.86
N MET A 425 -29.73 86.40 21.68
CA MET A 425 -28.54 85.97 20.93
C MET A 425 -27.22 86.15 21.70
N ARG A 426 -27.08 87.24 22.49
CA ARG A 426 -25.87 87.47 23.31
C ARG A 426 -25.73 86.53 24.51
N ARG A 427 -26.80 85.82 24.89
CA ARG A 427 -26.79 84.85 25.99
C ARG A 427 -26.51 83.42 25.53
N ASP A 428 -26.82 83.09 24.27
CA ASP A 428 -26.55 81.77 23.69
C ASP A 428 -25.09 81.60 23.19
N ASP A 429 -24.37 82.71 22.93
CA ASP A 429 -22.95 82.73 22.52
C ASP A 429 -21.96 82.54 23.70
N LYS A 430 -22.43 82.22 24.90
CA LYS A 430 -21.62 82.09 26.13
C LYS A 430 -21.92 80.79 26.85
#